data_AF-A0A7Y2UKS8-F1
#
_entry.id   AF-A0A7Y2UKS8-F1
#
_cell.length_a   1.000
_cell.length_b   1.000
_cell.length_c   1.000
_cell.angle_alpha   90.00
_cell.angle_beta   90.00
_cell.angle_gamma   90.00
#
_symmetry.space_group_name_H-M   'P 1'
#
loop_
_entity.id
_entity.type
_entity.pdbx_description
1 polymer ?
#
loop_
_entity_poly.entity_id
_entity_poly.type
_entity_poly.pdbx_seq_one_letter_code
_entity_poly.pdbx_strand_id
1 'polypeptide(L)'
;MPDDLHDFLCQRVPGQALGLVLIDQNRALNGKHSQLIDAWLTADEKLQLERYTFEKRRNEWFLGRICAKQSTIELLAQLGIKSINPLEITIAVGTSGRPYLKLPEINGLERIPDISISHSHGKVTGLAGNCHCGIDIQLLTDTLFKVRDRFCSRPEMALLTDTSEDERAQLGMLWVAKEAIRKSLE
;
A
#
# COMPACT_ATOMS: atom_id res chain seq x y z
N MET A 1 -13.71 23.89 -3.70
CA MET A 1 -12.31 23.90 -4.19
C MET A 1 -12.32 24.31 -5.64
N PRO A 2 -11.24 24.86 -6.24
CA PRO A 2 -11.17 24.90 -7.70
C PRO A 2 -11.31 23.45 -8.18
N ASP A 3 -12.26 23.19 -9.07
CA ASP A 3 -12.57 21.84 -9.57
C ASP A 3 -11.29 21.09 -10.02
N ASP A 4 -10.30 21.84 -10.51
CA ASP A 4 -8.97 21.37 -10.90
C ASP A 4 -8.17 20.65 -9.81
N LEU A 5 -8.24 21.08 -8.54
CA LEU A 5 -7.44 20.45 -7.47
C LEU A 5 -8.10 19.16 -6.98
N HIS A 6 -9.43 19.14 -6.92
CA HIS A 6 -10.19 17.92 -6.62
C HIS A 6 -9.97 16.88 -7.73
N ASP A 7 -10.07 17.29 -8.98
CA ASP A 7 -9.78 16.45 -10.13
C ASP A 7 -8.32 15.98 -10.15
N PHE A 8 -7.36 16.84 -9.85
CA PHE A 8 -5.95 16.47 -9.76
C PHE A 8 -5.66 15.45 -8.64
N LEU A 9 -6.32 15.58 -7.49
CA LEU A 9 -6.14 14.66 -6.34
C LEU A 9 -6.89 13.33 -6.53
N CYS A 10 -7.98 13.32 -7.28
CA CYS A 10 -8.82 12.14 -7.49
C CYS A 10 -8.51 11.38 -8.79
N GLN A 11 -7.77 11.98 -9.72
CA GLN A 11 -7.38 11.32 -10.96
C GLN A 11 -6.09 10.52 -10.79
N ARG A 12 -6.04 9.36 -11.44
CA ARG A 12 -4.77 8.65 -11.65
C ARG A 12 -3.88 9.55 -12.49
N VAL A 13 -2.60 9.67 -12.14
CA VAL A 13 -1.62 10.38 -12.97
C VAL A 13 -1.71 9.82 -14.39
N PRO A 14 -2.10 10.64 -15.40
CA PRO A 14 -2.34 10.14 -16.74
C PRO A 14 -1.10 9.43 -17.31
N GLY A 15 -1.30 8.25 -17.89
CA GLY A 15 -0.24 7.49 -18.54
C GLY A 15 0.70 6.70 -17.62
N GLN A 16 0.50 6.71 -16.29
CA GLN A 16 1.25 5.86 -15.37
C GLN A 16 0.54 4.51 -15.20
N ALA A 17 1.22 3.42 -15.55
CA ALA A 17 0.77 2.07 -15.20
C ALA A 17 0.97 1.86 -13.69
N LEU A 18 -0.07 1.35 -13.01
CA LEU A 18 -0.05 1.07 -11.58
C LEU A 18 -0.71 -0.27 -11.31
N GLY A 19 -0.08 -1.09 -10.47
CA GLY A 19 -0.74 -2.24 -9.86
C GLY A 19 -1.27 -1.86 -8.48
N LEU A 20 -2.52 -2.20 -8.19
CA LEU A 20 -3.18 -1.84 -6.94
C LEU A 20 -4.05 -3.01 -6.47
N VAL A 21 -3.71 -3.55 -5.31
CA VAL A 21 -4.40 -4.70 -4.75
C VAL A 21 -4.89 -4.38 -3.35
N LEU A 22 -6.19 -4.60 -3.11
CA LEU A 22 -6.80 -4.50 -1.78
C LEU A 22 -7.35 -5.87 -1.37
N ILE A 23 -6.86 -6.39 -0.25
CA ILE A 23 -7.31 -7.62 0.37
C ILE A 23 -8.15 -7.31 1.61
N ASP A 24 -9.30 -7.98 1.70
CA ASP A 24 -10.03 -8.18 2.96
C ASP A 24 -9.55 -9.48 3.62
N GLN A 25 -8.97 -9.35 4.81
CA GLN A 25 -8.35 -10.44 5.55
C GLN A 25 -9.32 -11.60 5.79
N ASN A 26 -10.55 -11.30 6.24
CA ASN A 26 -11.54 -12.32 6.57
C ASN A 26 -11.94 -13.14 5.34
N ARG A 27 -12.11 -12.46 4.19
CA ARG A 27 -12.43 -13.11 2.92
C ARG A 27 -11.27 -13.93 2.36
N ALA A 28 -10.05 -13.40 2.41
CA ALA A 28 -8.89 -14.06 1.83
C ALA A 28 -8.46 -15.31 2.62
N LEU A 29 -8.44 -15.22 3.95
CA LEU A 29 -7.86 -16.24 4.81
C LEU A 29 -8.76 -17.44 5.09
N ASN A 30 -10.06 -17.36 4.78
CA ASN A 30 -11.14 -18.34 5.03
C ASN A 30 -10.75 -19.81 4.75
N GLY A 31 -10.03 -20.45 5.68
CA GLY A 31 -9.45 -21.79 5.55
C GLY A 31 -8.24 -21.94 4.61
N LYS A 32 -7.75 -20.86 3.99
CA LYS A 32 -6.75 -20.91 2.90
C LYS A 32 -5.33 -20.52 3.30
N HIS A 33 -5.06 -20.35 4.60
CA HIS A 33 -3.79 -19.82 5.10
C HIS A 33 -2.55 -20.54 4.56
N SER A 34 -2.46 -21.87 4.71
CA SER A 34 -1.29 -22.65 4.28
C SER A 34 -1.08 -22.57 2.78
N GLN A 35 -2.16 -22.72 1.99
CA GLN A 35 -2.12 -22.63 0.54
C GLN A 35 -1.60 -21.26 0.07
N LEU A 36 -2.06 -20.18 0.70
CA LEU A 36 -1.59 -18.83 0.37
C LEU A 36 -0.13 -18.62 0.80
N ILE A 37 0.29 -19.13 1.96
CA ILE A 37 1.70 -19.08 2.39
C ILE A 37 2.59 -19.79 1.37
N ASP A 38 2.20 -20.98 0.92
CA ASP A 38 3.00 -21.77 0.00
C ASP A 38 3.06 -21.19 -1.41
N ALA A 39 1.96 -20.58 -1.87
CA ALA A 39 1.89 -19.97 -3.19
C ALA A 39 2.61 -18.61 -3.27
N TRP A 40 2.71 -17.87 -2.15
CA TRP A 40 3.13 -16.47 -2.18
C TRP A 40 4.42 -16.16 -1.44
N LEU A 41 4.81 -16.92 -0.42
CA LEU A 41 5.99 -16.61 0.38
C LEU A 41 7.21 -17.44 -0.04
N THR A 42 8.33 -16.75 -0.22
CA THR A 42 9.66 -17.38 -0.34
C THR A 42 10.04 -18.12 0.95
N ALA A 43 11.04 -18.99 0.89
CA ALA A 43 11.53 -19.70 2.07
C ALA A 43 11.94 -18.74 3.21
N ASP A 44 12.65 -17.66 2.88
CA ASP A 44 13.06 -16.64 3.84
C ASP A 44 11.87 -15.88 4.44
N GLU A 45 10.85 -15.58 3.62
CA GLU A 45 9.62 -14.95 4.11
C GLU A 45 8.82 -15.88 5.02
N LYS A 46 8.79 -17.20 4.77
CA LYS A 46 8.17 -18.18 5.67
C LYS A 46 8.87 -18.19 7.02
N LEU A 47 10.21 -18.22 7.04
CA LEU A 47 11.00 -18.13 8.27
C LEU A 47 10.78 -16.79 9.00
N GLN A 48 10.60 -15.68 8.28
CA GLN A 48 10.27 -14.40 8.88
C GLN A 48 8.86 -14.39 9.47
N LEU A 49 7.89 -15.00 8.79
CA LEU A 49 6.50 -15.09 9.25
C LEU A 49 6.39 -15.78 10.62
N GLU A 50 7.18 -16.83 10.82
CA GLU A 50 7.25 -17.60 12.08
C GLU A 50 7.71 -16.76 13.28
N ARG A 51 8.42 -15.65 13.05
CA ARG A 51 8.88 -14.75 14.13
C ARG A 51 7.77 -13.88 14.70
N TYR A 52 6.62 -13.77 14.03
CA TYR A 52 5.49 -12.99 14.54
C TYR A 52 4.64 -13.83 15.49
N THR A 53 4.64 -13.45 16.77
CA THR A 53 3.87 -14.12 17.83
C THR A 53 2.41 -13.66 17.89
N PHE A 54 2.13 -12.40 17.54
CA PHE A 54 0.77 -11.85 17.52
C PHE A 54 0.09 -12.14 16.18
N GLU A 55 -1.02 -12.88 16.22
CA GLU A 55 -1.77 -13.29 15.02
C GLU A 55 -2.15 -12.11 14.12
N LYS A 56 -2.65 -11.01 14.72
CA LYS A 56 -2.97 -9.78 13.98
C LYS A 56 -1.77 -9.29 13.16
N ARG A 57 -0.61 -9.14 13.82
CA ARG A 57 0.60 -8.61 13.15
C ARG A 57 1.15 -9.59 12.11
N ARG A 58 1.07 -10.89 12.42
CA ARG A 58 1.43 -11.98 11.51
C ARG A 58 0.60 -11.91 10.22
N ASN A 59 -0.72 -11.75 10.34
CA ASN A 59 -1.63 -11.66 9.20
C ASN A 59 -1.45 -10.36 8.41
N GLU A 60 -1.29 -9.21 9.09
CA GLU A 60 -0.99 -7.93 8.43
C GLU A 60 0.31 -8.00 7.60
N TRP A 61 1.38 -8.55 8.18
CA TRP A 61 2.65 -8.69 7.49
C TRP A 61 2.52 -9.65 6.29
N PHE A 62 1.92 -10.82 6.51
CA PHE A 62 1.72 -11.85 5.50
C PHE A 62 0.93 -11.33 4.30
N LEU A 63 -0.26 -10.79 4.55
CA LEU A 63 -1.12 -10.25 3.49
C LEU A 63 -0.50 -9.03 2.82
N GLY A 64 0.33 -8.27 3.55
CA GLY A 64 1.11 -7.17 2.98
C GLY A 64 2.08 -7.65 1.90
N ARG A 65 2.77 -8.78 2.13
CA ARG A 65 3.63 -9.42 1.11
C ARG A 65 2.83 -9.83 -0.11
N ILE A 66 1.66 -10.46 0.09
CA ILE A 66 0.77 -10.86 -1.01
C ILE A 66 0.35 -9.64 -1.83
N CYS A 67 -0.14 -8.57 -1.17
CA CYS A 67 -0.61 -7.37 -1.88
C CYS A 67 0.51 -6.72 -2.70
N ALA A 68 1.72 -6.58 -2.14
CA ALA A 68 2.85 -6.01 -2.86
C ALA A 68 3.28 -6.87 -4.06
N LYS A 69 3.36 -8.20 -3.90
CA LYS A 69 3.71 -9.12 -4.99
C LYS A 69 2.66 -9.11 -6.10
N GLN A 70 1.38 -9.22 -5.74
CA GLN A 70 0.28 -9.19 -6.72
C GLN A 70 0.22 -7.83 -7.43
N SER A 71 0.40 -6.72 -6.72
CA SER A 71 0.45 -5.38 -7.34
C SER A 71 1.61 -5.28 -8.33
N THR A 72 2.77 -5.85 -7.98
CA THR A 72 3.92 -5.91 -8.89
C THR A 72 3.59 -6.72 -10.14
N ILE A 73 2.97 -7.90 -9.98
CA ILE A 73 2.57 -8.76 -11.11
C ILE A 73 1.56 -8.03 -12.02
N GLU A 74 0.58 -7.34 -11.46
CA GLU A 74 -0.40 -6.54 -12.22
C GLU A 74 0.26 -5.40 -12.99
N LEU A 75 1.22 -4.69 -12.38
CA LEU A 75 1.98 -3.65 -13.04
C LEU A 75 2.81 -4.23 -14.21
N LEU A 76 3.54 -5.31 -13.97
CA LEU A 76 4.37 -5.94 -15.02
C LEU A 76 3.51 -6.40 -16.20
N ALA A 77 2.32 -6.96 -15.94
CA ALA A 77 1.39 -7.34 -16.99
C ALA A 77 0.91 -6.13 -17.82
N GLN A 78 0.63 -4.98 -17.17
CA GLN A 78 0.26 -3.74 -17.88
C GLN A 78 1.41 -3.20 -18.74
N LEU A 79 2.66 -3.44 -18.35
CA LEU A 79 3.85 -3.08 -19.11
C LEU A 79 4.19 -4.09 -20.23
N GLY A 80 3.35 -5.12 -20.44
CA GLY A 80 3.60 -6.15 -21.44
C GLY A 80 4.71 -7.14 -21.07
N ILE A 81 5.13 -7.15 -19.81
CA ILE A 81 6.17 -8.06 -19.30
C ILE A 81 5.53 -9.42 -18.96
N LYS A 82 6.24 -10.50 -19.30
CA LYS A 82 5.80 -11.87 -19.01
C LYS A 82 5.53 -12.05 -17.51
N SER A 83 4.48 -12.81 -17.19
CA SER A 83 4.14 -13.19 -15.81
C SER A 83 5.35 -13.80 -15.10
N ILE A 84 5.66 -13.23 -13.93
CA ILE A 84 6.67 -13.71 -12.98
C ILE A 84 6.00 -14.56 -11.89
N ASN A 85 6.68 -15.59 -11.38
CA ASN A 85 6.17 -16.36 -10.26
C ASN A 85 6.28 -15.51 -8.97
N PRO A 86 5.24 -15.43 -8.10
CA PRO A 86 5.33 -14.73 -6.81
C PRO A 86 6.54 -15.14 -5.94
N LEU A 87 7.00 -16.39 -6.06
CA LEU A 87 8.15 -16.91 -5.32
C LEU A 87 9.51 -16.41 -5.85
N GLU A 88 9.55 -15.79 -7.03
CA GLU A 88 10.74 -15.13 -7.57
C GLU A 88 10.83 -13.66 -7.13
N ILE A 89 9.74 -13.11 -6.58
CA ILE A 89 9.69 -11.75 -6.06
C ILE A 89 10.10 -11.76 -4.60
N THR A 90 11.19 -11.09 -4.26
CA THR A 90 11.61 -10.88 -2.87
C THR A 90 11.32 -9.46 -2.45
N ILE A 91 10.74 -9.27 -1.25
CA ILE A 91 10.51 -7.94 -0.69
C ILE A 91 11.46 -7.71 0.49
N ALA A 92 12.54 -6.98 0.23
CA ALA A 92 13.52 -6.57 1.23
C ALA A 92 13.06 -5.30 1.96
N VAL A 93 13.77 -4.94 3.04
CA VAL A 93 13.50 -3.74 3.83
C VAL A 93 14.75 -2.87 3.83
N GLY A 94 14.60 -1.60 3.44
CA GLY A 94 15.66 -0.60 3.43
C GLY A 94 16.01 -0.10 4.84
N THR A 95 17.02 0.76 4.94
CA THR A 95 17.48 1.34 6.21
C THR A 95 16.42 2.22 6.88
N SER A 96 15.54 2.86 6.10
CA SER A 96 14.39 3.62 6.61
C SER A 96 13.22 2.74 7.09
N GLY A 97 13.29 1.42 6.88
CA GLY A 97 12.17 0.51 7.09
C GLY A 97 11.23 0.40 5.89
N ARG A 98 11.47 1.16 4.81
CA ARG A 98 10.69 1.07 3.58
C ARG A 98 10.92 -0.26 2.85
N PRO A 99 9.85 -0.96 2.41
CA PRO A 99 10.02 -2.16 1.61
C PRO A 99 10.46 -1.82 0.18
N TYR A 100 11.33 -2.65 -0.41
CA TYR A 100 11.71 -2.57 -1.82
C TYR A 100 11.79 -3.95 -2.45
N LEU A 101 11.57 -4.00 -3.77
CA LEU A 101 11.61 -5.23 -4.54
C LEU A 101 13.06 -5.64 -4.87
N LYS A 102 13.32 -6.94 -4.80
CA LYS A 102 14.41 -7.61 -5.50
C LYS A 102 13.78 -8.59 -6.48
N LEU A 103 14.04 -8.36 -7.76
CA LEU A 103 13.52 -9.15 -8.87
C LEU A 103 14.69 -9.83 -9.60
N PRO A 104 14.46 -10.98 -10.25
CA PRO A 104 15.39 -11.49 -11.24
C PRO A 104 15.56 -10.48 -12.40
N GLU A 105 16.56 -10.71 -13.24
CA GLU A 105 16.70 -9.97 -14.49
C GLU A 105 15.50 -10.26 -15.41
N ILE A 106 14.81 -9.22 -15.85
CA ILE A 106 13.59 -9.32 -16.66
C ILE A 106 13.79 -8.49 -17.93
N ASN A 107 13.76 -9.15 -19.08
CA ASN A 107 13.86 -8.49 -20.38
C ASN A 107 12.73 -7.46 -20.56
N GLY A 108 13.09 -6.24 -20.95
CA GLY A 108 12.15 -5.15 -21.16
C GLY A 108 11.76 -4.38 -19.88
N LEU A 109 12.27 -4.76 -18.72
CA LEU A 109 12.09 -3.99 -17.49
C LEU A 109 13.22 -2.97 -17.33
N GLU A 110 12.94 -1.69 -17.61
CA GLU A 110 13.94 -0.62 -17.52
C GLU A 110 14.35 -0.30 -16.07
N ARG A 111 13.41 -0.42 -15.14
CA ARG A 111 13.61 -0.10 -13.71
C ARG A 111 12.81 -1.05 -12.84
N ILE A 112 13.38 -1.47 -11.71
CA ILE A 112 12.64 -2.19 -10.67
C ILE A 112 11.48 -1.31 -10.16
N PRO A 113 10.22 -1.79 -10.19
CA PRO A 113 9.10 -1.04 -9.65
C PRO A 113 9.29 -0.65 -8.19
N ASP A 114 8.80 0.53 -7.85
CA ASP A 114 8.65 0.92 -6.46
C ASP A 114 7.35 0.35 -5.89
N ILE A 115 7.32 0.13 -4.58
CA ILE A 115 6.15 -0.44 -3.90
C ILE A 115 5.82 0.31 -2.62
N SER A 116 4.55 0.26 -2.25
CA SER A 116 4.08 0.73 -0.95
C SER A 116 2.99 -0.20 -0.41
N ILE A 117 2.94 -0.35 0.91
CA ILE A 117 2.02 -1.25 1.62
C ILE A 117 1.32 -0.45 2.72
N SER A 118 0.02 -0.66 2.88
CA SER A 118 -0.71 -0.18 4.06
C SER A 118 -1.73 -1.19 4.54
N HIS A 119 -2.07 -1.13 5.83
CA HIS A 119 -3.05 -2.02 6.44
C HIS A 119 -3.84 -1.26 7.52
N SER A 120 -5.14 -1.51 7.58
CA SER A 120 -5.99 -0.99 8.65
C SER A 120 -7.21 -1.88 8.84
N HIS A 121 -7.46 -2.32 10.07
CA HIS A 121 -8.68 -3.03 10.50
C HIS A 121 -9.09 -4.19 9.58
N GLY A 122 -8.17 -5.11 9.31
CA GLY A 122 -8.44 -6.30 8.48
C GLY A 122 -8.48 -6.02 6.98
N LYS A 123 -8.16 -4.79 6.55
CA LYS A 123 -7.86 -4.45 5.16
C LYS A 123 -6.35 -4.32 4.99
N VAL A 124 -5.82 -4.84 3.89
CA VAL A 124 -4.41 -4.70 3.51
C VAL A 124 -4.34 -4.32 2.05
N THR A 125 -3.52 -3.33 1.71
CA THR A 125 -3.36 -2.84 0.35
C THR A 125 -1.89 -2.80 -0.05
N GLY A 126 -1.64 -3.00 -1.33
CA GLY A 126 -0.34 -2.85 -1.97
C GLY A 126 -0.48 -1.97 -3.20
N LEU A 127 0.55 -1.16 -3.45
CA LEU A 127 0.71 -0.35 -4.65
C LEU A 127 2.07 -0.70 -5.27
N ALA A 128 2.11 -0.83 -6.58
CA ALA A 128 3.34 -0.90 -7.35
C ALA A 128 3.29 0.12 -8.50
N GLY A 129 4.39 0.85 -8.70
CA GLY A 129 4.51 1.84 -9.77
C GLY A 129 5.92 1.86 -10.39
N ASN A 130 6.02 2.35 -11.61
CA ASN A 130 7.32 2.66 -12.25
C ASN A 130 7.90 4.02 -11.81
N CYS A 131 7.19 4.73 -10.94
CA CYS A 131 7.60 5.95 -10.27
C CYS A 131 7.55 5.75 -8.74
N HIS A 132 8.12 6.70 -7.99
CA HIS A 132 8.01 6.67 -6.53
C HIS A 132 6.55 6.72 -6.11
N CYS A 133 6.12 5.73 -5.32
CA CYS A 133 4.72 5.55 -4.98
C CYS A 133 4.54 5.36 -3.47
N GLY A 134 3.37 5.76 -2.98
CA GLY A 134 3.01 5.67 -1.58
C GLY A 134 1.52 5.43 -1.45
N ILE A 135 1.12 4.52 -0.55
CA ILE A 135 -0.29 4.23 -0.30
C ILE A 135 -0.59 4.19 1.19
N ASP A 136 -1.75 4.72 1.56
CA ASP A 136 -2.29 4.56 2.90
C ASP A 136 -3.78 4.24 2.89
N ILE A 137 -4.21 3.45 3.87
CA ILE A 137 -5.63 3.17 4.15
C ILE A 137 -5.83 3.27 5.66
N GLN A 138 -6.96 3.84 6.08
CA GLN A 138 -7.21 4.02 7.50
C GLN A 138 -8.69 3.86 7.84
N LEU A 139 -8.99 3.09 8.90
CA LEU A 139 -10.30 3.14 9.54
C LEU A 139 -10.43 4.48 10.28
N LEU A 140 -11.46 5.23 9.93
CA LEU A 140 -11.74 6.50 10.57
C LEU A 140 -12.35 6.25 11.96
N THR A 141 -11.69 6.76 13.00
CA THR A 141 -12.13 6.67 14.39
C THR A 141 -11.99 8.01 15.08
N ASP A 142 -12.62 8.19 16.24
CA ASP A 142 -12.54 9.42 17.03
C ASP A 142 -11.13 9.75 17.54
N THR A 143 -10.19 8.82 17.40
CA THR A 143 -8.76 9.08 17.65
C THR A 143 -8.23 10.21 16.76
N LEU A 144 -8.78 10.40 15.55
CA LEU A 144 -8.38 11.49 14.65
C LEU A 144 -8.55 12.87 15.30
N PHE A 145 -9.64 13.08 16.02
CA PHE A 145 -9.86 14.35 16.74
C PHE A 145 -8.81 14.58 17.84
N LYS A 146 -8.41 13.51 18.54
CA LYS A 146 -7.44 13.59 19.65
C LYS A 146 -6.03 13.94 19.18
N VAL A 147 -5.68 13.57 17.95
CA VAL A 147 -4.34 13.79 17.38
C VAL A 147 -4.31 14.88 16.31
N ARG A 148 -5.46 15.50 16.00
CA ARG A 148 -5.61 16.54 14.96
C ARG A 148 -4.49 17.56 14.98
N ASP A 149 -4.23 18.17 16.14
CA ASP A 149 -3.28 19.27 16.25
C ASP A 149 -1.82 18.84 16.03
N ARG A 150 -1.54 17.52 15.94
CA ARG A 150 -0.21 16.98 15.58
C ARG A 150 0.02 16.86 14.08
N PHE A 151 -1.03 16.79 13.27
CA PHE A 151 -0.91 16.54 11.84
C PHE A 151 -1.68 17.53 10.95
N CYS A 152 -2.60 18.31 11.51
CA CYS A 152 -3.41 19.27 10.78
C CYS A 152 -3.11 20.70 11.24
N SER A 153 -2.44 21.45 10.37
CA SER A 153 -2.15 22.87 10.57
C SER A 153 -3.37 23.74 10.27
N ARG A 154 -3.34 25.00 10.72
CA ARG A 154 -4.44 25.96 10.45
C ARG A 154 -4.71 26.16 8.95
N PRO A 155 -3.70 26.29 8.07
CA PRO A 155 -3.94 26.35 6.63
C PRO A 155 -4.59 25.07 6.07
N GLU A 156 -4.17 23.89 6.53
CA GLU A 156 -4.76 22.62 6.09
C GLU A 156 -6.23 22.49 6.55
N MET A 157 -6.57 22.93 7.77
CA MET A 157 -7.96 22.99 8.22
C MET A 157 -8.83 23.86 7.31
N ALA A 158 -8.32 24.99 6.84
CA ALA A 158 -9.05 25.88 5.94
C ALA A 158 -9.31 25.25 4.55
N LEU A 159 -8.43 24.35 4.10
CA LEU A 159 -8.64 23.58 2.87
C LEU A 159 -9.73 22.50 3.06
N LEU A 160 -9.85 21.94 4.26
CA LEU A 160 -10.82 20.88 4.56
C LEU A 160 -12.27 21.37 4.61
N THR A 161 -12.50 22.63 5.00
CA THR A 161 -13.84 23.24 5.08
C THR A 161 -14.52 23.43 3.73
N ASP A 162 -13.83 23.16 2.62
CA ASP A 162 -14.32 23.30 1.25
C ASP A 162 -14.93 21.98 0.71
N THR A 163 -15.17 21.01 1.58
CA THR A 163 -15.79 19.71 1.26
C THR A 163 -17.11 19.54 2.00
N SER A 164 -18.07 18.78 1.43
CA SER A 164 -19.36 18.47 2.06
C SER A 164 -19.29 17.34 3.10
N GLU A 165 -18.11 16.74 3.29
CA GLU A 165 -17.89 15.61 4.19
C GLU A 165 -17.87 16.06 5.66
N ASP A 166 -18.12 15.13 6.59
CA ASP A 166 -18.01 15.43 8.02
C ASP A 166 -16.55 15.65 8.46
N GLU A 167 -16.34 16.28 9.63
CA GLU A 167 -14.99 16.61 10.12
C GLU A 167 -14.10 15.36 10.26
N ARG A 168 -14.68 14.19 10.58
CA ARG A 168 -13.91 12.95 10.73
C ARG A 168 -13.39 12.47 9.37
N ALA A 169 -14.23 12.50 8.35
CA ALA A 169 -13.87 12.17 6.98
C ALA A 169 -12.84 13.16 6.43
N GLN A 170 -13.02 14.46 6.66
CA GLN A 170 -12.06 15.50 6.30
C GLN A 170 -10.66 15.25 6.91
N LEU A 171 -10.60 15.04 8.22
CA LEU A 171 -9.35 14.72 8.92
C LEU A 171 -8.73 13.40 8.45
N GLY A 172 -9.58 12.41 8.16
CA GLY A 172 -9.18 11.13 7.60
C GLY A 172 -8.52 11.25 6.24
N MET A 173 -9.13 12.01 5.32
CA MET A 173 -8.58 12.29 4.00
C MET A 173 -7.22 12.97 4.09
N LEU A 174 -7.09 14.00 4.95
CA LEU A 174 -5.82 14.66 5.17
C LEU A 174 -4.75 13.70 5.71
N TRP A 175 -5.12 12.89 6.71
CA TRP A 175 -4.20 11.91 7.29
C TRP A 175 -3.68 10.93 6.24
N VAL A 176 -4.58 10.28 5.53
CA VAL A 176 -4.25 9.27 4.51
C VAL A 176 -3.42 9.88 3.38
N ALA A 177 -3.76 11.09 2.93
CA ALA A 177 -2.98 11.80 1.91
C ALA A 177 -1.55 12.08 2.39
N LYS A 178 -1.38 12.59 3.61
CA LYS A 178 -0.05 12.89 4.18
C LYS A 178 0.79 11.64 4.40
N GLU A 179 0.19 10.56 4.91
CA GLU A 179 0.88 9.29 5.09
C GLU A 179 1.26 8.64 3.76
N ALA A 180 0.40 8.70 2.74
CA ALA A 180 0.72 8.22 1.40
C ALA A 180 1.89 9.01 0.80
N ILE A 181 1.90 10.35 0.92
CA ILE A 181 3.04 11.18 0.47
C ILE A 181 4.30 10.84 1.25
N ARG A 182 4.24 10.71 2.58
CA ARG A 182 5.42 10.35 3.38
C ARG A 182 6.00 9.01 2.92
N LYS A 183 5.14 8.01 2.72
CA LYS A 183 5.51 6.69 2.20
C LYS A 183 6.01 6.69 0.76
N SER A 184 5.83 7.75 -0.02
CA SER A 184 6.42 7.88 -1.35
C SER A 184 7.81 8.51 -1.31
N LEU A 185 8.14 9.28 -0.27
CA LEU A 185 9.41 10.02 -0.13
C LEU A 185 10.50 9.29 0.69
N GLU A 186 10.11 8.47 1.68
CA GLU A 186 11.04 7.76 2.60
C GLU A 186 11.64 6.46 2.03
#